data_AF-A0A1Y7VN36-F1
#
_entry.id   AF-A0A1Y7VN36-F1
#
_cell.length_a   1.000
_cell.length_b   1.000
_cell.length_c   1.000
_cell.angle_alpha   90.00
_cell.angle_beta   90.00
_cell.angle_gamma   90.00
#
_symmetry.space_group_name_H-M   'P 1'
#
loop_
_entity.id
_entity.type
_entity.pdbx_description
1 polymer ?
#
loop_
_entity_poly.entity_id
_entity_poly.type
_entity_poly.pdbx_seq_one_letter_code
_entity_poly.pdbx_strand_id
1 'polypeptide(L)'
;MEDDAPVIYGLEFQARALTPQTAETDAIRFLVGTQSLKYDNQIHIIDFDDENNIINKNVLLHQAGEIWHISASPADKGVLATCYNKMSCGNRWGMGRRSFPWPIATSCCGTSSPARARLCQIYCIENAHGQLVRDLDFNPNKQYYLASCGDDCKVKFWDTRNVTEPVKTLEE
;
A
#
# COMPACT_ATOMS: atom_id res chain seq x y z
N MET A 1 -26.12 21.62 22.43
CA MET A 1 -25.25 20.72 21.64
C MET A 1 -23.99 20.63 22.46
N GLU A 2 -23.68 19.45 23.01
CA GLU A 2 -22.38 19.24 23.65
C GLU A 2 -21.31 19.47 22.58
N ASP A 3 -20.29 20.26 22.91
CA ASP A 3 -19.13 20.48 22.04
C ASP A 3 -18.36 19.16 21.99
N ASP A 4 -18.64 18.33 20.99
CA ASP A 4 -17.86 17.14 20.72
C ASP A 4 -16.44 17.57 20.35
N ALA A 5 -15.51 17.39 21.29
CA ALA A 5 -14.12 17.73 21.08
C ALA A 5 -13.55 16.89 19.91
N PRO A 6 -12.73 17.49 19.03
CA PRO A 6 -12.14 16.75 17.92
C PRO A 6 -11.19 15.67 18.43
N VAL A 7 -11.29 14.46 17.87
CA VAL A 7 -10.34 13.38 18.15
C VAL A 7 -9.16 13.48 17.21
N ILE A 8 -7.96 13.47 17.80
CA ILE A 8 -6.72 13.70 17.06
C ILE A 8 -5.86 12.44 17.13
N TYR A 9 -5.47 11.95 15.96
CA TYR A 9 -4.48 10.91 15.82
C TYR A 9 -3.20 11.44 15.18
N GLY A 10 -2.10 11.44 15.94
CA GLY A 10 -0.78 11.85 15.48
C GLY A 10 0.05 10.67 14.95
N LEU A 11 0.80 10.91 13.88
CA LEU A 11 1.75 9.97 13.30
C LEU A 11 3.17 10.29 13.75
N GLU A 12 3.98 9.23 13.92
CA GLU A 12 5.40 9.37 14.26
C GLU A 12 6.24 9.81 13.05
N PHE A 13 5.83 9.39 11.85
CA PHE A 13 6.49 9.69 10.59
C PHE A 13 5.56 10.47 9.65
N GLN A 14 6.14 11.14 8.66
CA GLN A 14 5.38 11.83 7.62
C GLN A 14 4.48 10.84 6.87
N ALA A 15 3.20 11.16 6.74
CA ALA A 15 2.29 10.43 5.87
C ALA A 15 2.47 10.87 4.42
N ARG A 16 2.30 9.93 3.50
CA ARG A 16 2.24 10.19 2.05
C ARG A 16 0.98 9.66 1.40
N ALA A 17 0.54 8.49 1.82
CA ALA A 17 -0.62 7.82 1.26
C ALA A 17 -1.75 7.75 2.29
N LEU A 18 -2.99 8.00 1.85
CA LEU A 18 -4.20 7.85 2.63
C LEU A 18 -5.25 7.21 1.72
N THR A 19 -5.87 6.11 2.16
CA THR A 19 -6.93 5.46 1.38
C THR A 19 -8.00 4.87 2.31
N PRO A 20 -9.29 4.96 1.96
CA PRO A 20 -10.35 4.27 2.69
C PRO A 20 -10.28 2.76 2.45
N GLN A 21 -10.75 1.96 3.42
CA GLN A 21 -10.98 0.53 3.22
C GLN A 21 -12.38 0.30 2.66
N THR A 22 -12.51 0.26 1.34
CA THR A 22 -13.81 0.19 0.64
C THR A 22 -14.55 -1.13 0.81
N ALA A 23 -13.85 -2.23 1.09
CA ALA A 23 -14.48 -3.53 1.35
C ALA A 23 -15.04 -3.69 2.78
N GLU A 24 -14.68 -2.81 3.71
CA GLU A 24 -15.24 -2.81 5.07
C GLU A 24 -16.37 -1.78 5.12
N THR A 25 -17.62 -2.23 4.98
CA THR A 25 -18.80 -1.35 5.00
C THR A 25 -19.31 -1.04 6.40
N ASP A 26 -18.91 -1.85 7.37
CA ASP A 26 -19.48 -1.84 8.72
C ASP A 26 -18.62 -1.04 9.72
N ALA A 27 -17.49 -0.48 9.27
CA ALA A 27 -16.60 0.32 10.10
C ALA A 27 -15.98 1.47 9.31
N ILE A 28 -15.79 2.61 9.96
CA ILE A 28 -15.06 3.75 9.39
C ILE A 28 -13.57 3.45 9.48
N ARG A 29 -13.03 2.82 8.44
CA ARG A 29 -11.61 2.41 8.39
C ARG A 29 -10.84 3.14 7.30
N PHE A 30 -9.70 3.72 7.71
CA PHE A 30 -8.72 4.33 6.81
C PHE A 30 -7.34 3.70 6.96
N LEU A 31 -6.59 3.67 5.86
CA LEU A 31 -5.21 3.22 5.81
C LEU A 31 -4.30 4.41 5.53
N VAL A 32 -3.22 4.54 6.30
CA VAL A 32 -2.23 5.60 6.12
C VAL A 32 -0.85 4.99 5.94
N GLY A 33 -0.17 5.35 4.85
CA GLY A 33 1.21 4.94 4.57
C GLY A 33 2.20 6.03 4.94
N THR A 34 3.25 5.66 5.66
CA THR A 34 4.34 6.57 6.01
C THR A 34 5.45 6.60 4.96
N GLN A 35 6.17 7.72 4.92
CA GLN A 35 7.33 7.94 4.07
C GLN A 35 8.52 8.41 4.91
N SER A 36 9.49 7.50 5.08
CA SER A 36 10.75 7.71 5.75
C SER A 36 11.87 7.08 4.92
N LEU A 37 12.94 7.84 4.75
CA LEU A 37 14.19 7.40 4.11
C LEU A 37 15.18 6.75 5.09
N LYS A 38 14.94 6.91 6.40
CA LYS A 38 15.90 6.54 7.47
C LYS A 38 15.46 5.33 8.28
N TYR A 39 14.15 5.08 8.34
CA TYR A 39 13.54 4.06 9.18
C TYR A 39 12.59 3.21 8.35
N ASP A 40 12.30 2.00 8.84
CA ASP A 40 11.27 1.15 8.26
C ASP A 40 9.93 1.87 8.23
N ASN A 41 9.27 1.85 7.08
CA ASN A 41 7.97 2.48 6.91
C ASN A 41 6.86 1.62 7.50
N GLN A 42 5.69 2.23 7.64
CA GLN A 42 4.57 1.66 8.35
C GLN A 42 3.26 2.00 7.64
N ILE A 43 2.31 1.07 7.71
CA ILE A 43 0.92 1.30 7.33
C ILE A 43 0.10 1.31 8.62
N HIS A 44 -0.58 2.41 8.87
CA HIS A 44 -1.49 2.58 9.99
C HIS A 44 -2.91 2.28 9.52
N ILE A 45 -3.54 1.28 10.11
CA ILE A 45 -4.97 1.03 9.99
C ILE A 45 -5.64 1.80 11.12
N ILE A 46 -6.55 2.71 10.77
CA ILE A 46 -7.24 3.59 11.69
C ILE A 46 -8.72 3.25 11.60
N ASP A 47 -9.29 2.80 12.72
CA ASP A 47 -10.72 2.56 12.89
C ASP A 47 -11.29 3.66 13.76
N PHE A 48 -12.21 4.44 13.21
CA PHE A 48 -12.92 5.48 13.93
C PHE A 48 -14.29 4.95 14.37
N ASP A 49 -14.53 5.03 15.68
CA ASP A 49 -15.83 4.77 16.30
C ASP A 49 -16.51 6.12 16.53
N ASP A 50 -17.53 6.41 15.73
CA ASP A 50 -18.28 7.67 15.74
C ASP A 50 -19.25 7.77 16.93
N GLU A 51 -19.70 6.64 17.48
CA GLU A 51 -20.57 6.63 18.66
C GLU A 51 -19.81 6.99 19.93
N ASN A 52 -18.60 6.44 20.09
CA ASN A 52 -17.78 6.66 21.29
C ASN A 52 -16.72 7.75 21.12
N ASN A 53 -16.54 8.28 19.90
CA ASN A 53 -15.49 9.23 19.57
C ASN A 53 -14.09 8.69 19.91
N ILE A 54 -13.84 7.41 19.60
CA ILE A 54 -12.59 6.70 19.90
C ILE A 54 -11.90 6.30 18.59
N ILE A 55 -10.57 6.46 18.55
CA ILE A 55 -9.75 5.93 17.45
C ILE A 55 -9.00 4.68 17.92
N ASN A 56 -9.30 3.57 17.27
CA ASN A 56 -8.53 2.33 17.38
C ASN A 56 -7.49 2.29 16.25
N LYS A 57 -6.30 1.77 16.55
CA LYS A 57 -5.20 1.73 15.58
C LYS A 57 -4.49 0.39 15.56
N ASN A 58 -4.10 -0.05 14.37
CA ASN A 58 -3.20 -1.17 14.14
C ASN A 58 -2.08 -0.72 13.20
N VAL A 59 -0.84 -1.13 13.50
CA VAL A 59 0.34 -0.70 12.75
C VAL A 59 1.01 -1.91 12.12
N LEU A 60 1.18 -1.83 10.80
CA LEU A 60 1.77 -2.86 9.96
C LEU A 60 3.13 -2.38 9.46
N LEU A 61 4.18 -3.18 9.67
CA LEU A 61 5.54 -2.83 9.23
C LEU A 61 5.71 -3.04 7.72
N HIS A 62 6.19 -2.01 7.03
CA HIS A 62 6.53 -2.03 5.60
C HIS A 62 8.03 -1.77 5.42
N GLN A 63 8.80 -2.85 5.44
CA GLN A 63 10.27 -2.82 5.36
C GLN A 63 10.80 -2.73 3.92
N ALA A 64 9.90 -2.70 2.93
CA ALA A 64 10.30 -2.78 1.53
C ALA A 64 10.77 -1.43 0.97
N GLY A 65 10.36 -0.30 1.58
CA GLY A 65 10.80 1.02 1.17
C GLY A 65 9.80 2.12 1.54
N GLU A 66 9.98 3.31 0.96
CA GLU A 66 9.02 4.42 1.07
C GLU A 66 7.70 4.06 0.41
N ILE A 67 6.59 4.17 1.14
CA ILE A 67 5.27 3.96 0.57
C ILE A 67 4.87 5.22 -0.21
N TRP A 68 4.61 5.06 -1.50
CA TRP A 68 4.19 6.18 -2.35
C TRP A 68 2.69 6.22 -2.57
N HIS A 69 2.05 5.05 -2.69
CA HIS A 69 0.61 4.92 -2.79
C HIS A 69 0.14 3.62 -2.14
N ILE A 70 -1.10 3.63 -1.66
CA ILE A 70 -1.82 2.47 -1.13
C ILE A 70 -3.20 2.46 -1.79
N SER A 71 -3.59 1.32 -2.35
CA SER A 71 -4.98 1.08 -2.76
C SER A 71 -5.52 -0.12 -2.02
N ALA A 72 -6.68 0.03 -1.38
CA ALA A 72 -7.36 -1.06 -0.72
C ALA A 72 -8.26 -1.80 -1.71
N SER A 73 -8.34 -3.13 -1.61
CA SER A 73 -9.24 -3.88 -2.49
C SER A 73 -10.70 -3.59 -2.11
N PRO A 74 -11.55 -3.19 -3.07
CA PRO A 74 -12.97 -2.95 -2.84
C PRO A 74 -13.79 -4.22 -2.63
N ALA A 75 -13.21 -5.39 -2.90
CA ALA A 75 -13.91 -6.67 -2.83
C ALA A 75 -13.42 -7.56 -1.68
N ASP A 76 -12.26 -7.27 -1.07
CA ASP A 76 -11.74 -8.01 0.07
C ASP A 76 -10.99 -7.08 1.03
N LYS A 77 -11.51 -6.94 2.26
CA LYS A 77 -10.91 -6.10 3.30
C LYS A 77 -9.54 -6.59 3.76
N GLY A 78 -9.25 -7.86 3.50
CA GLY A 78 -7.97 -8.48 3.79
C GLY A 78 -6.94 -8.17 2.71
N VAL A 79 -7.24 -7.45 1.63
CA VAL A 79 -6.31 -7.25 0.52
C VAL A 79 -6.05 -5.76 0.29
N LEU A 80 -4.78 -5.37 0.20
CA LEU A 80 -4.36 -4.02 -0.20
C LEU A 80 -3.11 -4.09 -1.06
N ALA A 81 -2.91 -3.11 -1.94
CA ALA A 81 -1.76 -2.98 -2.80
C ALA A 81 -0.98 -1.70 -2.46
N THR A 82 0.35 -1.78 -2.51
CA THR A 82 1.26 -0.67 -2.24
C THR A 82 2.30 -0.55 -3.35
N CYS A 83 2.52 0.67 -3.84
CA CYS A 83 3.73 0.98 -4.59
C CYS A 83 4.73 1.62 -3.64
N TYR A 84 6.00 1.22 -3.79
CA TYR A 84 7.05 1.69 -2.93
C TYR A 84 8.36 1.86 -3.66
N ASN A 85 9.20 2.70 -3.10
CA ASN A 85 10.56 2.90 -3.55
C ASN A 85 11.53 2.20 -2.63
N LYS A 86 12.18 1.15 -3.15
CA LYS A 86 13.16 0.37 -2.41
C LYS A 86 14.41 1.22 -2.17
N MET A 87 14.61 1.71 -0.95
CA MET A 87 15.94 2.17 -0.55
C MET A 87 16.88 0.96 -0.58
N SER A 88 17.92 1.02 -1.40
CA SER A 88 19.05 0.12 -1.25
C SER A 88 19.71 0.41 0.11
N CYS A 89 19.47 -0.43 1.11
CA CYS A 89 20.37 -0.50 2.26
C CYS A 89 21.75 -0.90 1.71
N GLY A 90 22.73 -0.01 1.88
CA GLY A 90 23.99 -0.07 1.16
C GLY A 90 24.75 -1.38 1.34
N ASN A 91 25.09 -2.00 0.23
CA ASN A 91 26.42 -2.57 0.06
C ASN A 91 27.11 -1.79 -1.06
N ARG A 92 28.25 -1.19 -0.74
CA ARG A 92 29.32 -0.93 -1.72
C ARG A 92 29.44 -2.19 -2.58
N TRP A 93 29.34 -2.06 -3.90
CA TRP A 93 30.25 -2.60 -4.93
C TRP A 93 29.69 -2.31 -6.32
N GLY A 94 30.47 -1.56 -7.12
CA GLY A 94 30.43 -1.62 -8.58
C GLY A 94 29.52 -0.62 -9.28
N MET A 95 30.14 0.38 -9.90
CA MET A 95 29.62 1.00 -11.12
C MET A 95 29.14 -0.09 -12.09
N GLY A 96 27.89 0.02 -12.51
CA GLY A 96 27.32 -0.84 -13.54
C GLY A 96 25.84 -0.59 -13.64
N ARG A 97 25.43 0.15 -14.68
CA ARG A 97 24.03 0.30 -15.11
C ARG A 97 23.39 -1.09 -15.14
N ARG A 98 22.58 -1.42 -14.14
CA ARG A 98 21.67 -2.56 -14.16
C ARG A 98 20.34 -2.04 -13.63
N SER A 99 19.32 -2.03 -14.49
CA SER A 99 17.96 -1.61 -14.14
C SER A 99 17.53 -2.40 -12.91
N PHE A 100 17.28 -1.68 -11.82
CA PHE A 100 16.80 -2.30 -10.59
C PHE A 100 15.28 -2.48 -10.69
N PRO A 101 14.73 -3.68 -10.40
CA PRO A 101 13.30 -3.96 -10.47
C PRO A 101 12.51 -3.15 -9.42
N TRP A 102 11.45 -2.47 -9.85
CA TRP A 102 10.54 -1.72 -8.98
C TRP A 102 9.28 -2.54 -8.69
N PRO A 103 9.02 -2.95 -7.43
CA PRO A 103 7.94 -3.89 -7.16
C PRO A 103 6.64 -3.23 -6.72
N ILE A 104 5.50 -3.80 -7.14
CA ILE A 104 4.19 -3.55 -6.53
C ILE A 104 3.90 -4.70 -5.55
N ALA A 105 3.73 -4.41 -4.26
CA ALA A 105 3.39 -5.45 -3.28
C ALA A 105 1.90 -5.40 -2.94
N THR A 106 1.20 -6.53 -3.04
CA THR A 106 -0.15 -6.68 -2.47
C THR A 106 -0.07 -7.54 -1.21
N SER A 107 -0.59 -7.04 -0.09
CA SER A 107 -0.56 -7.71 1.20
C SER A 107 -1.95 -8.17 1.65
N CYS A 108 -1.97 -9.29 2.39
CA CYS A 108 -3.11 -9.68 3.20
C CYS A 108 -2.82 -9.76 4.69
N CYS A 109 -3.86 -9.52 5.48
CA CYS A 109 -3.89 -9.86 6.88
C CYS A 109 -4.90 -10.99 7.13
N GLY A 110 -4.37 -12.14 7.53
CA GLY A 110 -5.16 -13.24 8.08
C GLY A 110 -4.29 -14.03 9.04
N THR A 111 -4.37 -13.72 10.34
CA THR A 111 -4.49 -14.68 11.45
C THR A 111 -4.38 -14.01 12.82
N SER A 112 -5.20 -14.53 13.73
CA SER A 112 -5.45 -14.13 15.11
C SER A 112 -4.25 -14.36 16.05
N SER A 113 -3.31 -13.43 16.13
CA SER A 113 -2.39 -13.37 17.29
C SER A 113 -1.91 -11.94 17.59
N PRO A 114 -1.99 -11.44 18.84
CA PRO A 114 -1.89 -10.01 19.12
C PRO A 114 -0.46 -9.44 19.16
N ALA A 115 0.58 -10.25 19.02
CA ALA A 115 1.91 -9.83 19.47
C ALA A 115 2.81 -9.19 18.41
N ARG A 116 2.50 -9.29 17.12
CA ARG A 116 3.22 -8.62 16.01
C ARG A 116 2.58 -9.00 14.68
N ALA A 117 1.57 -8.26 14.25
CA ALA A 117 1.01 -8.43 12.91
C ALA A 117 2.07 -8.03 11.87
N ARG A 118 2.80 -9.03 11.36
CA ARG A 118 3.61 -8.84 10.16
C ARG A 118 2.68 -8.88 8.95
N LEU A 119 2.91 -7.99 7.98
CA LEU A 119 2.29 -8.10 6.67
C LEU A 119 2.68 -9.45 6.07
N CYS A 120 1.70 -10.31 5.81
CA CYS A 120 1.90 -11.46 4.93
C CYS A 120 1.75 -10.94 3.50
N GLN A 121 2.88 -10.80 2.81
CA GLN A 121 2.91 -10.46 1.39
C GLN A 121 2.25 -11.62 0.61
N ILE A 122 1.20 -11.33 -0.16
CA ILE A 122 0.51 -12.33 -0.98
C ILE A 122 1.30 -12.56 -2.27
N TYR A 123 1.69 -11.46 -2.91
CA TYR A 123 2.49 -11.46 -4.14
C TYR A 123 3.16 -10.10 -4.34
N CYS A 124 4.22 -10.11 -5.15
CA CYS A 124 5.02 -8.95 -5.49
C CYS A 124 5.22 -8.93 -7.01
N ILE A 125 4.76 -7.87 -7.66
CA ILE A 125 4.94 -7.65 -9.09
C ILE A 125 6.28 -6.97 -9.28
N GLU A 126 7.34 -7.75 -9.38
CA GLU A 126 8.67 -7.24 -9.69
C GLU A 126 8.73 -6.77 -11.15
N ASN A 127 9.45 -5.69 -11.43
CA ASN A 127 9.54 -5.11 -12.79
C ASN A 127 8.19 -4.74 -13.40
N ALA A 128 7.25 -4.28 -12.58
CA ALA A 128 5.96 -3.82 -13.09
C ALA A 128 6.15 -2.77 -14.19
N HIS A 129 7.08 -1.83 -13.98
CA HIS A 129 7.40 -0.76 -14.93
C HIS A 129 8.91 -0.68 -15.18
N GLY A 130 9.29 -0.09 -16.32
CA GLY A 130 10.70 0.16 -16.67
C GLY A 130 11.35 1.29 -15.86
N GLN A 131 10.52 2.04 -15.14
CA GLN A 131 10.86 3.12 -14.22
C GLN A 131 9.99 3.01 -12.96
N LEU A 132 10.09 4.04 -12.11
CA LEU A 132 9.37 4.19 -10.86
C LEU A 132 7.84 4.16 -11.04
N VAL A 133 7.16 3.22 -10.37
CA VAL A 133 5.70 3.19 -10.26
C VAL A 133 5.27 4.26 -9.28
N ARG A 134 4.40 5.17 -9.69
CA ARG A 134 3.96 6.31 -8.87
C ARG A 134 2.61 6.08 -8.23
N ASP A 135 1.75 5.34 -8.91
CA ASP A 135 0.38 5.14 -8.50
C ASP A 135 -0.13 3.76 -8.93
N LEU A 136 -1.13 3.28 -8.20
CA LEU A 136 -1.86 2.05 -8.50
C LEU A 136 -3.26 2.14 -7.92
N ASP A 137 -4.23 1.51 -8.57
CA ASP A 137 -5.58 1.42 -8.02
C ASP A 137 -6.33 0.16 -8.43
N PHE A 138 -7.17 -0.34 -7.53
CA PHE A 138 -8.04 -1.48 -7.77
C PHE A 138 -9.27 -1.08 -8.57
N ASN A 139 -9.72 -1.96 -9.45
CA ASN A 139 -10.99 -1.76 -10.14
C ASN A 139 -12.16 -2.16 -9.22
N PRO A 140 -13.11 -1.24 -8.92
CA PRO A 140 -14.28 -1.55 -8.09
C PRO A 140 -15.23 -2.56 -8.74
N ASN A 141 -15.26 -2.64 -10.07
CA ASN A 141 -16.17 -3.52 -10.80
C ASN A 141 -15.58 -4.91 -11.06
N LYS A 142 -14.25 -5.05 -10.98
CA LYS A 142 -13.54 -6.31 -11.24
C LYS A 142 -12.52 -6.56 -10.13
N GLN A 143 -12.94 -7.35 -9.14
CA GLN A 143 -12.19 -7.67 -7.91
C GLN A 143 -10.69 -7.94 -8.09
N TYR A 144 -10.31 -8.66 -9.15
CA TYR A 144 -8.92 -9.07 -9.37
C TYR A 144 -8.15 -8.14 -10.31
N TYR A 145 -8.72 -7.03 -10.75
CA TYR A 145 -8.06 -6.11 -11.66
C TYR A 145 -7.45 -4.93 -10.91
N LEU A 146 -6.18 -4.66 -11.20
CA LEU A 146 -5.43 -3.51 -10.70
C LEU A 146 -4.85 -2.75 -11.91
N ALA A 147 -4.82 -1.43 -11.86
CA ALA A 147 -4.05 -0.60 -12.78
C ALA A 147 -2.84 0.00 -12.07
N SER A 148 -1.73 0.17 -12.78
CA SER A 148 -0.54 0.88 -12.29
C SER A 148 0.01 1.84 -13.35
N CYS A 149 0.61 2.93 -12.89
CA CYS A 149 1.27 3.90 -13.76
C CYS A 149 2.54 4.48 -13.10
N GLY A 150 3.43 5.04 -13.92
CA GLY A 150 4.73 5.51 -13.45
C GLY A 150 5.51 6.35 -14.45
N ASP A 151 6.78 6.55 -14.14
CA ASP A 151 7.71 7.42 -14.88
C ASP A 151 8.16 6.84 -16.23
N ASP A 152 7.72 5.62 -16.60
CA ASP A 152 8.01 5.00 -17.90
C ASP A 152 7.01 5.35 -18.99
N CYS A 153 6.07 6.27 -18.70
CA CYS A 153 4.99 6.70 -19.58
C CYS A 153 4.04 5.56 -20.01
N LYS A 154 3.96 4.47 -19.23
CA LYS A 154 3.05 3.35 -19.49
C LYS A 154 1.97 3.26 -18.42
N VAL A 155 0.80 2.79 -18.83
CA VAL A 155 -0.24 2.30 -17.91
C VAL A 155 -0.39 0.80 -18.11
N LYS A 156 -0.36 0.04 -17.02
CA LYS A 156 -0.46 -1.42 -17.07
C LYS A 156 -1.63 -1.90 -16.24
N PHE A 157 -2.36 -2.88 -16.78
CA PHE A 157 -3.43 -3.59 -16.09
C PHE A 157 -2.93 -4.96 -15.68
N TRP A 158 -3.28 -5.38 -14.48
CA TRP A 158 -2.84 -6.61 -13.85
C TRP A 158 -4.05 -7.43 -13.39
N ASP A 159 -3.94 -8.75 -13.50
CA ASP A 159 -4.83 -9.69 -12.81
C ASP A 159 -4.09 -10.18 -11.57
N THR A 160 -4.64 -9.94 -10.38
CA THR A 160 -4.00 -10.29 -9.10
C THR A 160 -3.89 -11.80 -8.88
N ARG A 161 -4.59 -12.61 -9.67
CA ARG A 161 -4.48 -14.07 -9.66
C ARG A 161 -3.33 -14.56 -10.54
N ASN A 162 -2.86 -13.75 -11.49
CA ASN A 162 -1.72 -14.04 -12.34
C ASN A 162 -0.93 -12.75 -12.65
N VAL A 163 0.07 -12.48 -11.82
CA VAL A 163 0.88 -11.25 -11.89
C VAL A 163 2.17 -11.40 -12.69
N THR A 164 2.34 -12.52 -13.42
CA THR A 164 3.56 -12.77 -14.19
C THR A 164 3.72 -11.81 -15.37
N GLU A 165 2.61 -11.39 -15.97
CA GLU A 165 2.58 -10.43 -17.07
C GLU A 165 1.35 -9.51 -16.97
N PRO A 166 1.43 -8.27 -17.48
CA PRO A 166 0.28 -7.39 -17.49
C PRO A 166 -0.78 -7.90 -18.49
N VAL A 167 -2.04 -7.88 -18.07
CA VAL A 167 -3.19 -8.19 -18.94
C VAL A 167 -3.23 -7.24 -20.14
N LYS A 168 -2.86 -5.98 -19.92
CA LYS A 168 -2.78 -4.97 -20.97
C LYS A 168 -1.74 -3.92 -20.61
N THR A 169 -0.94 -3.52 -21.59
CA THR A 169 -0.10 -2.33 -21.52
C THR A 169 -0.67 -1.28 -22.47
N LEU A 170 -0.80 -0.04 -21.98
CA LEU A 170 -1.11 1.14 -22.77
C LEU A 170 0.16 1.98 -22.87
N GLU A 171 0.52 2.29 -24.11
CA GLU A 171 1.67 3.10 -24.52
C GLU A 171 1.30 3.82 -25.83
N GLU A 172 1.97 4.94 -26.11
CA GLU A 172 1.77 5.76 -27.32
C GLU A 172 2.50 5.16 -28.54
#